data_AF-A0AA36JC18-F1
#
_entry.id   AF-A0AA36JC18-F1
#
_cell.length_a   1.000
_cell.length_b   1.000
_cell.length_c   1.000
_cell.angle_alpha   90.00
_cell.angle_beta   90.00
_cell.angle_gamma   90.00
#
_symmetry.space_group_name_H-M   'P 1'
#
loop_
_entity.id
_entity.type
_entity.pdbx_description
1 polymer ?
#
loop_
_entity_poly.entity_id
_entity_poly.type
_entity_poly.pdbx_seq_one_letter_code
_entity_poly.pdbx_strand_id
1 'polypeptide(L)'
;MINWPVLHLSSWLKTCCNTSAYSGFFFLSGRTIDQPEEIRGMLGRFWERHLKALEFAPPFPQQTLPVYLHGDEGRGQGKRPILVISFQPGMPWFGENEVNSSKHTFTTRALYTVVPSANYAPKGGTLKELLAALRDDLNSLFETGFEASWLTFNM
;
A
#
# COMPACT_ATOMS: atom_id res chain seq x y z
N MET A 1 0.80 -3.24 23.22
CA MET A 1 -0.50 -2.97 22.58
C MET A 1 -0.47 -1.53 22.13
N ILE A 2 -0.69 -1.24 20.85
CA ILE A 2 -0.59 0.12 20.32
C ILE A 2 -1.81 0.91 20.78
N ASN A 3 -1.59 2.04 21.45
CA ASN A 3 -2.67 2.91 21.93
C ASN A 3 -2.99 4.04 20.96
N TRP A 4 -2.89 3.77 19.65
CA TRP A 4 -3.10 4.74 18.59
C TRP A 4 -3.80 4.09 17.39
N PRO A 5 -4.76 4.78 16.74
CA PRO A 5 -5.45 4.22 15.58
C PRO A 5 -4.51 3.94 14.41
N VAL A 6 -4.61 2.73 13.86
CA VAL A 6 -3.89 2.28 12.67
C VAL A 6 -4.82 1.52 11.73
N LEU A 7 -4.57 1.62 10.44
CA LEU A 7 -5.23 0.88 9.38
C LEU A 7 -4.18 0.09 8.59
N HIS A 8 -4.00 -1.18 8.96
CA HIS A 8 -2.98 -2.05 8.38
C HIS A 8 -3.17 -2.28 6.87
N LEU A 9 -2.06 -2.50 6.15
CA LEU A 9 -2.10 -2.79 4.71
C LEU A 9 -2.90 -4.08 4.46
N SER A 10 -2.72 -5.09 5.31
CA SER A 10 -3.47 -6.33 5.23
C SER A 10 -4.99 -6.11 5.33
N SER A 11 -5.43 -5.13 6.13
CA SER A 11 -6.83 -4.75 6.25
C SER A 11 -7.35 -4.04 5.01
N TRP A 12 -6.54 -3.16 4.40
CA TRP A 12 -6.86 -2.53 3.12
C TRP A 12 -6.96 -3.55 1.99
N LEU A 13 -6.00 -4.46 1.86
CA LEU A 13 -6.02 -5.52 0.85
C LEU A 13 -7.25 -6.42 1.01
N LYS A 14 -7.53 -6.90 2.22
CA LYS A 14 -8.74 -7.67 2.52
C LYS A 14 -10.01 -6.91 2.14
N THR A 15 -10.12 -5.65 2.53
CA THR A 15 -11.30 -4.84 2.27
C THR A 15 -11.48 -4.60 0.76
N CYS A 16 -10.43 -4.17 0.07
CA CYS A 16 -10.50 -3.83 -1.35
C CYS A 16 -10.66 -5.06 -2.25
N CYS A 17 -10.06 -6.20 -1.91
CA CYS A 17 -10.11 -7.40 -2.74
C CYS A 17 -11.29 -8.32 -2.44
N ASN A 18 -11.79 -8.36 -1.18
CA ASN A 18 -12.88 -9.26 -0.80
C ASN A 18 -14.27 -8.59 -0.80
N THR A 19 -14.33 -7.26 -0.91
CA THR A 19 -15.61 -6.55 -1.08
C THR A 19 -15.99 -6.54 -2.56
N SER A 20 -17.16 -7.12 -2.90
CA SER A 20 -17.65 -7.22 -4.27
C SER A 20 -17.76 -5.88 -5.00
N ALA A 21 -18.05 -4.79 -4.28
CA ALA A 21 -18.13 -3.44 -4.84
C ALA A 21 -16.78 -2.91 -5.36
N TYR A 22 -15.66 -3.46 -4.88
CA TYR A 22 -14.32 -3.02 -5.25
C TYR A 22 -13.58 -4.08 -6.07
N SER A 23 -13.71 -5.37 -5.72
CA SER A 23 -13.13 -6.49 -6.48
C SER A 23 -11.64 -6.31 -6.81
N GLY A 24 -10.88 -5.69 -5.91
CA GLY A 24 -9.45 -5.41 -6.06
C GLY A 24 -9.09 -4.17 -6.88
N PHE A 25 -10.07 -3.46 -7.45
CA PHE A 25 -9.89 -2.34 -8.40
C PHE A 25 -8.77 -1.34 -8.03
N PHE A 26 -8.70 -0.93 -6.76
CA PHE A 26 -7.73 0.07 -6.29
C PHE A 26 -6.28 -0.43 -6.24
N PHE A 27 -6.06 -1.73 -6.04
CA PHE A 27 -4.73 -2.35 -5.98
C PHE A 27 -4.33 -3.06 -7.27
N LEU A 28 -5.31 -3.34 -8.14
CA LEU A 28 -5.14 -4.06 -9.40
C LEU A 28 -5.21 -3.12 -10.61
N SER A 29 -4.85 -1.85 -10.42
CA SER A 29 -4.73 -0.89 -11.52
C SER A 29 -6.01 -0.72 -12.35
N GLY A 30 -7.17 -0.78 -11.68
CA GLY A 30 -8.49 -0.67 -12.32
C GLY A 30 -9.02 -1.98 -12.90
N ARG A 31 -8.26 -3.07 -12.78
CA ARG A 31 -8.73 -4.43 -13.08
C ARG A 31 -9.46 -5.02 -11.90
N THR A 32 -10.29 -6.00 -12.16
CA THR A 32 -11.02 -6.74 -11.15
C THR A 32 -10.53 -8.17 -11.03
N ILE A 33 -10.79 -8.81 -9.89
CA ILE A 33 -10.26 -10.14 -9.57
C ILE A 33 -10.87 -11.28 -10.41
N ASP A 34 -11.64 -10.99 -11.44
CA ASP A 34 -12.12 -11.92 -12.45
C ASP A 34 -11.27 -11.84 -13.73
N GLN A 35 -10.21 -11.03 -13.75
CA GLN A 35 -9.31 -10.81 -14.91
C GLN A 35 -7.86 -11.30 -14.67
N PRO A 36 -7.62 -12.60 -14.35
CA PRO A 36 -6.30 -13.10 -13.96
C PRO A 36 -5.15 -12.80 -14.90
N GLU A 37 -5.38 -13.05 -16.19
CA GLU A 37 -4.33 -12.99 -17.18
C GLU A 37 -3.93 -11.54 -17.46
N GLU A 38 -4.89 -10.60 -17.40
CA GLU A 38 -4.62 -9.17 -17.48
C GLU A 38 -3.79 -8.70 -16.28
N ILE A 39 -4.15 -9.13 -15.07
CA ILE A 39 -3.44 -8.78 -13.83
C ILE A 39 -2.02 -9.31 -13.85
N ARG A 40 -1.82 -10.60 -14.16
CA ARG A 40 -0.49 -11.24 -14.22
C ARG A 40 0.38 -10.59 -15.27
N GLY A 41 -0.17 -10.33 -16.46
CA GLY A 41 0.56 -9.66 -17.55
C GLY A 41 0.99 -8.25 -17.15
N MET A 42 0.11 -7.48 -16.50
CA MET A 42 0.41 -6.14 -16.00
C MET A 42 1.49 -6.16 -14.92
N LEU A 43 1.37 -7.03 -13.92
CA LEU A 43 2.36 -7.18 -12.85
C LEU A 43 3.74 -7.60 -13.40
N GLY A 44 3.77 -8.55 -14.33
CA GLY A 44 5.00 -8.96 -15.02
C GLY A 44 5.67 -7.79 -15.74
N ARG A 45 4.92 -7.00 -16.52
CA ARG A 45 5.44 -5.80 -17.21
C ARG A 45 5.93 -4.73 -16.23
N PHE A 46 5.23 -4.52 -15.12
CA PHE A 46 5.67 -3.58 -14.08
C PHE A 46 7.05 -3.97 -13.57
N TRP A 47 7.22 -5.20 -13.09
CA TRP A 47 8.49 -5.64 -12.50
C TRP A 47 9.61 -5.74 -13.53
N GLU A 48 9.33 -6.16 -14.77
CA GLU A 48 10.31 -6.15 -15.86
C GLU A 48 10.88 -4.74 -16.11
N ARG A 49 10.02 -3.71 -16.09
CA ARG A 49 10.44 -2.32 -16.25
C ARG A 49 11.14 -1.79 -15.00
N HIS A 50 10.61 -2.12 -13.83
CA HIS A 50 11.13 -1.64 -12.54
C HIS A 50 12.52 -2.22 -12.23
N LEU A 51 12.79 -3.47 -12.63
CA LEU A 51 14.11 -4.11 -12.57
C LEU A 51 15.21 -3.36 -13.32
N LYS A 52 14.87 -2.58 -14.34
CA LYS A 52 15.87 -1.73 -15.03
C LYS A 52 16.38 -0.61 -14.13
N ALA A 53 15.62 -0.25 -13.10
CA ALA A 53 15.94 0.80 -12.13
C ALA A 53 16.43 0.24 -10.78
N LEU A 54 16.07 -0.99 -10.41
CA LEU A 54 16.47 -1.64 -9.15
C LEU A 54 17.11 -3.00 -9.40
N GLU A 55 18.13 -3.33 -8.60
CA GLU A 55 18.82 -4.64 -8.64
C GLU A 55 18.02 -5.79 -8.01
N PHE A 56 16.73 -5.58 -7.73
CA PHE A 56 15.87 -6.54 -7.03
C PHE A 56 14.51 -6.70 -7.71
N ALA A 57 14.12 -7.95 -7.96
CA ALA A 57 12.75 -8.34 -8.23
C ALA A 57 12.27 -9.35 -7.19
N PRO A 58 10.96 -9.34 -6.89
CA PRO A 58 10.36 -10.38 -6.09
C PRO A 58 10.46 -11.75 -6.81
N PRO A 59 10.45 -12.87 -6.07
CA PRO A 59 10.50 -14.22 -6.67
C PRO A 59 9.35 -14.54 -7.62
N PHE A 60 8.18 -13.92 -7.42
CA PHE A 60 6.96 -14.17 -8.17
C PHE A 60 6.37 -12.87 -8.76
N PRO A 61 7.07 -12.21 -9.71
CA PRO A 61 6.70 -10.86 -10.16
C PRO A 61 5.26 -10.76 -10.70
N GLN A 62 4.73 -11.81 -11.33
CA GLN A 62 3.35 -11.83 -11.84
C GLN A 62 2.29 -11.99 -10.73
N GLN A 63 2.70 -12.20 -9.48
CA GLN A 63 1.85 -12.40 -8.30
C GLN A 63 2.24 -11.47 -7.14
N THR A 64 3.10 -10.48 -7.39
CA THR A 64 3.59 -9.56 -6.35
C THR A 64 3.06 -8.15 -6.60
N LEU A 65 2.25 -7.62 -5.68
CA LEU A 65 1.76 -6.24 -5.77
C LEU A 65 2.86 -5.25 -5.39
N PRO A 66 3.22 -4.29 -6.24
CA PRO A 66 4.09 -3.21 -5.84
C PRO A 66 3.33 -2.24 -4.93
N VAL A 67 3.82 -2.02 -3.72
CA VAL A 67 3.28 -1.05 -2.77
C VAL A 67 4.42 -0.21 -2.19
N TYR A 68 4.30 1.10 -2.27
CA TYR A 68 5.23 2.03 -1.64
C TYR A 68 4.73 2.46 -0.27
N LEU A 69 5.63 2.58 0.69
CA LEU A 69 5.37 3.24 1.96
C LEU A 69 5.67 4.73 1.81
N HIS A 70 4.69 5.58 2.14
CA HIS A 70 4.82 7.03 2.02
C HIS A 70 4.59 7.68 3.38
N GLY A 71 5.58 8.44 3.85
CA GLY A 71 5.48 9.33 4.99
C GLY A 71 5.49 10.78 4.51
N ASP A 72 4.52 11.57 4.97
CA ASP A 72 4.42 13.00 4.68
C ASP A 72 4.30 13.79 5.99
N GLU A 73 5.13 14.81 6.16
CA GLU A 73 5.04 15.73 7.29
C GLU A 73 4.53 17.08 6.81
N GLY A 74 3.31 17.39 7.22
CA GLY A 74 2.62 18.61 6.81
C GLY A 74 2.30 19.50 8.00
N ARG A 75 2.07 20.79 7.72
CA ARG A 75 1.40 21.68 8.67
C ARG A 75 -0.07 21.74 8.26
N GLY A 76 -0.95 21.11 9.04
CA GLY A 76 -2.39 21.18 8.80
C GLY A 76 -2.94 22.61 8.94
N GLN A 77 -4.23 22.81 8.60
CA GLN A 77 -4.95 24.05 8.92
C GLN A 77 -4.95 24.24 10.44
N GLY A 78 -4.10 25.14 10.94
CA GLY A 78 -3.80 25.30 12.37
C GLY A 78 -2.32 25.32 12.72
N LYS A 79 -1.42 25.17 11.73
CA LYS A 79 0.06 25.29 11.86
C LYS A 79 0.71 24.26 12.79
N ARG A 80 -0.04 23.26 13.27
CA ARG A 80 0.50 22.14 14.05
C ARG A 80 1.01 21.05 13.10
N PRO A 81 2.27 20.60 13.24
CA PRO A 81 2.78 19.55 12.38
C PRO A 81 2.04 18.22 12.63
N ILE A 82 1.77 17.51 11.55
CA ILE A 82 1.21 16.16 11.54
C ILE A 82 2.08 15.28 10.66
N LEU A 83 2.27 14.04 11.09
CA LEU A 83 2.87 12.98 10.30
C LEU A 83 1.74 12.10 9.76
N VAL A 84 1.68 11.95 8.45
CA VAL A 84 0.79 11.00 7.78
C VAL A 84 1.63 9.87 7.23
N ILE A 85 1.28 8.64 7.58
CA ILE A 85 1.88 7.44 6.97
C ILE A 85 0.78 6.76 6.17
N SER A 86 1.10 6.37 4.94
CA SER A 86 0.16 5.74 4.02
C SER A 86 0.86 4.76 3.09
N PHE A 87 0.10 3.82 2.55
CA PHE A 87 0.53 2.93 1.49
C PHE A 87 0.07 3.50 0.15
N GLN A 88 0.90 3.36 -0.88
CA GLN A 88 0.59 3.79 -2.23
C GLN A 88 0.80 2.63 -3.19
N PRO A 89 -0.25 2.12 -3.87
CA PRO A 89 -0.07 1.16 -4.95
C PRO A 89 0.90 1.70 -5.99
N GLY A 90 1.87 0.87 -6.37
CA GLY A 90 2.91 1.25 -7.32
C GLY A 90 2.38 1.48 -8.72
N MET A 91 1.22 0.90 -9.03
CA MET A 91 0.50 1.09 -10.29
C MET A 91 -0.83 1.84 -10.01
N PRO A 92 -1.19 2.85 -10.81
CA PRO A 92 -2.40 3.63 -10.58
C PRO A 92 -3.65 2.86 -10.99
N TRP A 93 -4.77 3.11 -10.33
CA TRP A 93 -6.07 2.50 -10.65
C TRP A 93 -6.58 2.79 -12.08
N PHE A 94 -5.97 3.75 -12.79
CA PHE A 94 -6.36 4.09 -14.17
C PHE A 94 -5.55 3.30 -15.24
N GLY A 95 -4.69 2.38 -14.81
CA GLY A 95 -3.94 1.47 -15.67
C GLY A 95 -2.46 1.81 -15.84
N GLU A 96 -1.71 0.90 -16.46
CA GLU A 96 -0.25 0.91 -16.50
C GLU A 96 0.41 2.02 -17.36
N ASN A 97 -0.38 2.76 -18.15
CA ASN A 97 0.10 3.81 -19.05
C ASN A 97 -0.01 5.21 -18.45
N GLU A 98 -0.40 5.29 -17.18
CA GLU A 98 -0.70 6.54 -16.49
C GLU A 98 0.13 6.62 -15.22
N VAL A 99 0.28 7.83 -14.68
CA VAL A 99 1.02 8.06 -13.43
C VAL A 99 0.05 8.44 -12.31
N ASN A 100 0.43 8.11 -11.08
CA ASN A 100 -0.38 8.44 -9.90
C ASN A 100 -0.65 9.96 -9.73
N SER A 101 0.14 10.83 -10.38
CA SER A 101 -0.06 12.28 -10.41
C SER A 101 -1.06 12.77 -11.46
N SER A 102 -1.47 11.92 -12.42
CA SER A 102 -2.45 12.30 -13.45
C SER A 102 -3.85 12.56 -12.90
N LYS A 103 -4.14 12.13 -11.66
CA LYS A 103 -5.46 12.21 -11.01
C LYS A 103 -5.34 12.63 -9.55
N HIS A 104 -6.49 12.78 -8.89
CA HIS A 104 -6.57 13.16 -7.48
C HIS A 104 -5.91 12.12 -6.57
N THR A 105 -4.99 12.59 -5.73
CA THR A 105 -4.24 11.79 -4.73
C THR A 105 -5.14 11.07 -3.73
N PHE A 106 -6.37 11.53 -3.53
CA PHE A 106 -7.36 10.89 -2.67
C PHE A 106 -7.69 9.44 -3.06
N THR A 107 -7.43 9.05 -4.31
CA THR A 107 -7.69 7.70 -4.82
C THR A 107 -6.45 6.84 -4.94
N THR A 108 -5.28 7.36 -4.55
CA THR A 108 -3.98 6.71 -4.79
C THR A 108 -3.27 6.28 -3.50
N ARG A 109 -3.83 6.58 -2.33
CA ARG A 109 -3.21 6.28 -1.03
C ARG A 109 -4.18 5.61 -0.07
N ALA A 110 -3.75 4.51 0.52
CA ALA A 110 -4.41 3.82 1.63
C ALA A 110 -3.79 4.31 2.95
N LEU A 111 -4.57 5.01 3.77
CA LEU A 111 -4.09 5.61 5.01
C LEU A 111 -3.62 4.51 5.98
N TYR A 112 -2.43 4.64 6.57
CA TYR A 112 -2.02 3.81 7.70
C TYR A 112 -2.34 4.50 9.03
N THR A 113 -1.82 5.72 9.23
CA THR A 113 -2.08 6.50 10.44
C THR A 113 -1.82 8.00 10.23
N VAL A 114 -2.40 8.81 11.11
CA VAL A 114 -2.09 10.25 11.25
C VAL A 114 -1.69 10.50 12.69
N VAL A 115 -0.54 11.13 12.90
CA VAL A 115 0.03 11.37 14.23
C VAL A 115 0.33 12.87 14.39
N PRO A 116 -0.22 13.56 15.41
CA PRO A 116 0.19 14.91 15.74
C PRO A 116 1.63 14.97 16.26
N SER A 117 2.34 16.07 16.00
CA SER A 117 3.73 16.24 16.44
C SER A 117 3.96 16.05 17.94
N ALA A 118 2.99 16.42 18.77
CA ALA A 118 3.06 16.18 20.21
C ALA A 118 3.29 14.71 20.59
N ASN A 119 2.91 13.77 19.70
CA ASN A 119 2.92 12.34 19.96
C ASN A 119 4.06 11.59 19.27
N TYR A 120 4.74 12.20 18.29
CA TYR A 120 5.91 11.61 17.59
C TYR A 120 7.22 12.39 17.78
N ALA A 121 7.18 13.63 18.31
CA ALA A 121 8.37 14.39 18.68
C ALA A 121 9.16 13.66 19.79
N PRO A 122 10.43 14.03 20.09
CA PRO A 122 11.39 13.22 20.87
C PRO A 122 10.98 12.75 22.28
N LYS A 123 9.85 13.24 22.82
CA LYS A 123 9.27 12.82 24.10
C LYS A 123 8.08 11.87 23.96
N GLY A 124 7.56 11.66 22.75
CA GLY A 124 6.44 10.78 22.42
C GLY A 124 6.93 9.41 21.94
N GLY A 125 6.65 8.35 22.70
CA GLY A 125 7.01 6.97 22.34
C GLY A 125 6.16 6.35 21.23
N THR A 126 5.07 7.03 20.82
CA THR A 126 4.04 6.49 19.92
C THR A 126 4.61 6.04 18.57
N LEU A 127 5.56 6.78 18.00
CA LEU A 127 6.09 6.47 16.67
C LEU A 127 6.81 5.11 16.62
N LYS A 128 7.54 4.75 17.68
CA LYS A 128 8.25 3.47 17.74
C LYS A 128 7.27 2.29 17.74
N GLU A 129 6.21 2.38 18.52
CA GLU A 129 5.17 1.34 18.57
C GLU A 129 4.40 1.25 17.25
N LEU A 130 4.09 2.38 16.63
CA LEU A 130 3.44 2.44 15.32
C LEU A 130 4.27 1.80 14.21
N LEU A 131 5.58 2.07 14.19
CA LEU A 131 6.50 1.47 13.20
C LEU A 131 6.73 -0.02 13.47
N ALA A 132 6.70 -0.46 14.73
CA ALA A 132 6.74 -1.88 15.06
C ALA A 132 5.51 -2.62 14.50
N ALA A 133 4.31 -2.08 14.70
CA ALA A 133 3.09 -2.67 14.13
C ALA A 133 3.09 -2.70 12.60
N LEU A 134 3.58 -1.63 11.99
CA LEU A 134 3.70 -1.52 10.54
C LEU A 134 4.63 -2.61 10.00
N ARG A 135 5.82 -2.74 10.61
CA ARG A 135 6.79 -3.78 10.26
C ARG A 135 6.18 -5.18 10.43
N ASP A 136 5.51 -5.44 11.54
CA ASP A 136 4.96 -6.76 11.83
C ASP A 136 3.86 -7.15 10.81
N ASP A 137 3.01 -6.20 10.39
CA ASP A 137 2.02 -6.40 9.32
C ASP A 137 2.68 -6.65 7.95
N LEU A 138 3.70 -5.86 7.60
CA LEU A 138 4.43 -6.01 6.34
C LEU A 138 5.20 -7.33 6.28
N ASN A 139 5.85 -7.73 7.37
CA ASN A 139 6.55 -9.01 7.47
C ASN A 139 5.57 -10.17 7.35
N SER A 140 4.42 -10.09 8.03
CA SER A 140 3.38 -11.12 7.87
C SER A 140 2.93 -11.23 6.42
N LEU A 141 2.65 -10.12 5.74
CA LEU A 141 2.27 -10.13 4.32
C LEU A 141 3.38 -10.64 3.40
N PHE A 142 4.65 -10.38 3.72
CA PHE A 142 5.80 -10.89 2.98
C PHE A 142 5.96 -12.41 3.15
N GLU A 143 5.85 -12.89 4.37
CA GLU A 143 6.06 -14.31 4.70
C GLU A 143 4.88 -15.20 4.28
N THR A 144 3.65 -14.74 4.51
CA THR A 144 2.45 -15.57 4.30
C THR A 144 1.65 -15.18 3.07
N GLY A 145 1.98 -14.05 2.45
CA GLY A 145 1.18 -13.50 1.38
C GLY A 145 -0.21 -13.02 1.83
N PHE A 146 -1.06 -12.77 0.84
CA PHE A 146 -2.48 -12.48 1.01
C PHE A 146 -3.28 -13.27 -0.03
N GLU A 147 -4.33 -13.97 0.41
CA GLU A 147 -5.24 -14.70 -0.47
C GLU A 147 -6.50 -13.87 -0.75
N ALA A 148 -6.76 -13.61 -2.02
CA ALA A 148 -8.00 -13.03 -2.50
C ALA A 148 -8.66 -13.97 -3.51
N SER A 149 -9.77 -14.60 -3.12
CA SER A 149 -10.51 -15.56 -3.95
C SER A 149 -9.64 -16.71 -4.45
N TRP A 150 -9.06 -16.60 -5.65
CA TRP A 150 -8.19 -17.59 -6.29
C TRP A 150 -6.74 -17.09 -6.45
N LEU A 151 -6.44 -15.87 -5.99
CA LEU A 151 -5.17 -15.20 -6.20
C LEU A 151 -4.40 -15.11 -4.87
N THR A 152 -3.35 -15.91 -4.75
CA THR A 152 -2.35 -15.74 -3.69
C THR A 152 -1.32 -14.73 -4.16
N PHE A 153 -1.23 -13.62 -3.45
CA PHE A 153 -0.17 -12.63 -3.61
C PHE A 153 0.94 -12.91 -2.62
N ASN A 154 2.19 -13.06 -3.10
CA ASN A 154 3.37 -13.07 -2.24
C ASN A 154 4.07 -11.72 -2.44
N MET A 155 4.34 -10.97 -1.36
CA MET A 155 5.11 -9.73 -1.46
C MET A 155 6.60 -9.99 -1.61
#